data_AF-A0A521IHM9-F1
#
_entry.id   AF-A0A521IHM9-F1
#
_cell.length_a   1.000
_cell.length_b   1.000
_cell.length_c   1.000
_cell.angle_alpha   90.00
_cell.angle_beta   90.00
_cell.angle_gamma   90.00
#
_symmetry.space_group_name_H-M   'P 1'
#
loop_
_entity.id
_entity.type
_entity.pdbx_description
1 polymer ?
#
loop_
_entity_poly.entity_id
_entity_poly.type
_entity_poly.pdbx_seq_one_letter_code
_entity_poly.pdbx_strand_id
1 'polypeptide(L)'
;MPNTPAKRGHTVKQFDLSQVPAEVRELIPDEVLESMPEPQLLQIIERSQTFSGPLPPPDVLARYGEIKSDLPERITKMAEEHNQADVLSKNRFSRAMSFATVAGPVFSFILGIGSIAAAIWLALIGQTGTSIAAIIGGFAPIIIASISNLKSK
;
A
#
# COMPACT_ATOMS: atom_id res chain seq x y z
N MET A 1 -49.07 6.51 -44.51
CA MET A 1 -49.02 6.88 -43.08
C MET A 1 -49.01 5.58 -42.24
N PRO A 2 -48.41 5.57 -41.05
CA PRO A 2 -47.15 4.86 -40.79
C PRO A 2 -47.24 3.87 -39.61
N ASN A 3 -46.15 3.12 -39.34
CA ASN A 3 -45.64 3.12 -37.97
C ASN A 3 -44.16 2.74 -37.90
N THR A 4 -43.37 3.68 -37.40
CA THR A 4 -42.02 3.51 -36.88
C THR A 4 -42.13 3.27 -35.38
N PRO A 5 -41.30 2.40 -34.81
CA PRO A 5 -40.34 2.83 -33.79
C PRO A 5 -38.98 2.14 -34.05
N ALA A 6 -37.82 2.57 -33.56
CA ALA A 6 -37.30 3.78 -32.98
C ALA A 6 -35.78 3.52 -32.99
N LYS A 7 -34.97 4.48 -33.43
CA LYS A 7 -33.50 4.38 -33.34
C LYS A 7 -33.09 4.15 -31.87
N ARG A 8 -32.30 3.12 -31.60
CA ARG A 8 -31.44 3.07 -30.40
C ARG A 8 -30.01 2.84 -30.87
N GLY A 9 -29.24 3.92 -30.83
CA GLY A 9 -27.81 3.85 -31.07
C GLY A 9 -27.12 3.10 -29.96
N HIS A 10 -26.22 2.21 -30.32
CA HIS A 10 -25.05 1.93 -29.52
C HIS A 10 -23.85 2.24 -30.41
N THR A 11 -23.33 3.44 -30.18
CA THR A 11 -22.04 3.93 -30.65
C THR A 11 -20.98 2.90 -30.29
N VAL A 12 -20.52 2.14 -31.28
CA VAL A 12 -19.32 1.32 -31.16
C VAL A 12 -18.18 2.30 -30.91
N LYS A 13 -17.80 2.45 -29.63
CA LYS A 13 -16.62 3.22 -29.26
C LYS A 13 -15.42 2.52 -29.89
N GLN A 14 -14.87 3.20 -30.87
CA GLN A 14 -13.59 2.97 -31.54
C GLN A 14 -12.60 2.24 -30.61
N PHE A 15 -12.15 1.05 -31.02
CA PHE A 15 -11.13 0.29 -30.32
C PHE A 15 -9.82 1.09 -30.37
N ASP A 16 -9.46 1.71 -29.25
CA ASP A 16 -8.28 2.53 -29.12
C ASP A 16 -7.07 1.63 -28.81
N LEU A 17 -6.26 1.41 -29.85
CA LEU A 17 -5.03 0.61 -29.82
C LEU A 17 -3.99 1.11 -28.80
N SER A 18 -4.21 2.26 -28.17
CA SER A 18 -3.34 2.80 -27.13
C SER A 18 -3.57 2.17 -25.74
N GLN A 19 -4.63 1.39 -25.53
CA GLN A 19 -4.90 0.72 -24.25
C GLN A 19 -4.30 -0.70 -24.14
N VAL A 20 -3.69 -1.20 -25.21
CA VAL A 20 -2.99 -2.48 -25.19
C VAL A 20 -1.58 -2.26 -24.62
N PRO A 21 -1.19 -2.93 -23.52
CA PRO A 21 0.18 -2.85 -22.99
C PRO A 21 1.18 -3.17 -24.10
N ALA A 22 2.21 -2.33 -24.27
CA ALA A 22 3.15 -2.40 -25.38
C ALA A 22 3.81 -3.80 -25.54
N GLU A 23 3.97 -4.53 -24.44
CA GLU A 23 4.54 -5.89 -24.41
C GLU A 23 3.68 -6.94 -25.13
N VAL A 24 2.36 -6.74 -25.22
CA VAL A 24 1.47 -7.66 -25.95
C VAL A 24 1.52 -7.36 -27.46
N ARG A 25 1.87 -6.12 -27.83
CA ARG A 25 1.95 -5.67 -29.23
C ARG A 25 3.14 -6.26 -29.98
N GLU A 26 4.21 -6.62 -29.26
CA GLU A 26 5.46 -7.14 -29.84
C GLU A 26 5.44 -8.66 -30.03
N LEU A 27 4.56 -9.38 -29.32
CA LEU A 27 4.42 -10.84 -29.40
C LEU A 27 3.36 -11.32 -30.40
N ILE A 28 2.65 -10.40 -31.06
CA ILE A 28 1.66 -10.72 -32.08
C ILE A 28 2.26 -10.35 -33.44
N PRO A 29 2.65 -11.31 -34.28
CA PRO A 29 3.02 -11.03 -35.67
C PRO A 29 1.84 -10.33 -36.37
N ASP A 30 2.11 -9.25 -37.12
CA ASP A 30 1.09 -8.45 -37.82
C ASP A 30 0.18 -9.30 -38.73
N GLU A 31 0.66 -10.47 -39.16
CA GLU A 31 -0.03 -11.47 -39.99
C GLU A 31 -1.20 -12.18 -39.27
N VAL A 32 -1.23 -12.20 -37.94
CA VAL A 32 -2.32 -12.77 -37.14
C VAL A 32 -3.46 -11.76 -36.93
N LEU A 33 -3.19 -10.46 -37.02
CA LEU A 33 -4.19 -9.40 -36.87
C LEU A 33 -5.12 -9.27 -38.08
N GLU A 34 -4.66 -9.57 -39.29
CA GLU A 34 -5.47 -9.46 -40.51
C GLU A 34 -6.33 -10.71 -40.81
N SER A 35 -6.01 -11.86 -40.23
CA SER A 35 -6.66 -13.14 -40.55
C SER A 35 -7.72 -13.61 -39.55
N MET A 36 -7.94 -12.87 -38.47
CA MET A 36 -8.95 -13.19 -37.45
C MET A 36 -10.18 -12.28 -37.58
N PRO A 37 -11.40 -12.81 -37.60
CA PRO A 37 -12.60 -11.98 -37.53
C PRO A 37 -12.63 -11.23 -36.18
N GLU A 38 -12.81 -9.91 -36.25
CA GLU A 38 -12.80 -8.94 -35.13
C GLU A 38 -13.54 -9.36 -33.83
N PRO A 39 -14.64 -10.16 -33.84
CA PRO A 39 -15.36 -10.51 -32.61
C PRO A 39 -14.58 -11.44 -31.66
N GLN A 40 -13.58 -12.17 -32.16
CA GLN A 40 -12.90 -13.23 -31.40
C GLN A 40 -11.74 -12.69 -30.56
N LEU A 41 -11.10 -11.62 -31.00
CA LEU A 41 -10.03 -10.92 -30.28
C LEU A 41 -10.56 -10.22 -29.03
N LEU A 42 -11.75 -9.62 -29.12
CA LEU A 42 -12.45 -9.02 -27.98
C LEU A 42 -12.81 -10.05 -26.90
N GLN A 43 -13.22 -11.25 -27.31
CA GLN A 43 -13.64 -12.32 -26.41
C GLN A 43 -12.48 -12.94 -25.61
N ILE A 44 -11.26 -12.91 -26.16
CA ILE A 44 -10.05 -13.41 -25.49
C ILE A 44 -9.57 -12.43 -24.41
N ILE A 45 -9.66 -11.12 -24.67
CA ILE A 45 -9.23 -10.07 -23.72
C ILE A 45 -10.23 -9.90 -22.58
N GLU A 46 -11.54 -9.96 -22.86
CA GLU A 46 -12.60 -9.89 -21.83
C GLU A 46 -12.53 -11.06 -20.84
N ARG A 47 -11.97 -12.20 -21.26
CA ARG A 47 -11.79 -13.38 -20.40
C ARG A 47 -10.61 -13.27 -19.42
N SER A 48 -9.78 -12.24 -19.52
CA SER A 48 -8.74 -11.95 -18.52
C SER A 48 -9.36 -11.29 -17.29
N GLN A 49 -10.20 -12.03 -16.57
CA GLN A 49 -10.64 -11.59 -15.24
C GLN A 49 -9.44 -11.62 -14.30
N THR A 50 -8.74 -10.49 -14.16
CA THR A 50 -7.67 -10.31 -13.19
C THR A 50 -8.29 -10.27 -11.79
N PHE A 51 -8.48 -11.44 -11.19
CA PHE A 51 -8.90 -11.53 -9.81
C PHE A 51 -7.67 -11.38 -8.91
N SER A 52 -7.63 -10.30 -8.15
CA SER A 52 -6.59 -10.07 -7.13
C SER A 52 -7.20 -10.26 -5.75
N GLY A 53 -6.73 -11.30 -5.06
CA GLY A 53 -7.14 -11.63 -3.72
C GLY A 53 -6.47 -12.93 -3.27
N PRO A 54 -6.50 -13.24 -1.96
CA PRO A 54 -5.92 -14.47 -1.42
C PRO A 54 -6.69 -15.74 -1.85
N LEU A 55 -7.87 -15.56 -2.44
CA LEU A 55 -8.75 -16.61 -2.94
C LEU A 55 -8.81 -16.56 -4.47
N PRO A 56 -8.88 -17.72 -5.15
CA PRO A 56 -9.15 -17.76 -6.57
C PRO A 56 -10.61 -17.33 -6.86
N PRO A 57 -10.93 -16.94 -8.11
CA PRO A 57 -12.30 -16.65 -8.52
C PRO A 57 -13.27 -17.80 -8.18
N PRO A 58 -14.55 -17.53 -7.91
CA PRO A 58 -15.53 -18.56 -7.58
C PRO A 58 -15.62 -19.68 -8.62
N ASP A 59 -15.57 -19.33 -9.91
CA ASP A 59 -15.62 -20.30 -11.02
C ASP A 59 -14.42 -21.25 -11.03
N VAL A 60 -13.24 -20.76 -10.63
CA VAL A 60 -12.01 -21.57 -10.54
C VAL A 60 -12.01 -22.38 -9.25
N LEU A 61 -12.48 -21.80 -8.14
CA LEU A 61 -12.63 -22.48 -6.86
C LEU A 61 -13.58 -23.69 -6.97
N ALA A 62 -14.70 -23.54 -7.70
CA ALA A 62 -15.65 -24.63 -7.96
C ALA A 62 -15.00 -25.79 -8.74
N ARG A 63 -14.14 -25.49 -9.72
CA ARG A 63 -13.41 -26.51 -10.50
C ARG A 63 -12.43 -27.34 -9.66
N TYR A 64 -11.90 -26.79 -8.57
CA TYR A 64 -11.12 -27.60 -7.63
C TYR A 64 -11.99 -28.64 -6.92
N GLY A 65 -13.27 -28.34 -6.68
CA GLY A 65 -14.24 -29.28 -6.14
C GLY A 65 -14.53 -30.45 -7.08
N GLU A 66 -14.45 -30.23 -8.40
CA GLU A 66 -14.58 -31.28 -9.42
C GLU A 66 -13.42 -32.29 -9.39
N ILE A 67 -12.21 -31.83 -9.04
CA ILE A 67 -11.04 -32.71 -8.85
C ILE A 67 -11.19 -33.51 -7.56
N LYS A 68 -11.54 -32.83 -6.46
CA LYS A 68 -11.80 -33.44 -5.16
C LYS A 68 -12.63 -32.47 -4.31
N SER A 69 -13.74 -32.97 -3.75
CA SER A 69 -14.73 -32.17 -3.02
C SER A 69 -14.18 -31.36 -1.84
N ASP A 70 -13.09 -31.82 -1.22
CA ASP A 70 -12.41 -31.21 -0.06
C ASP A 70 -11.46 -30.05 -0.43
N LEU A 71 -11.08 -29.90 -1.71
CA LEU A 71 -10.10 -28.89 -2.11
C LEU A 71 -10.56 -27.43 -1.95
N PRO A 72 -11.80 -27.05 -2.30
CA PRO A 72 -12.28 -25.69 -2.09
C PRO A 72 -12.17 -25.26 -0.63
N GLU A 73 -12.64 -26.11 0.29
CA GLU A 73 -12.61 -25.83 1.72
C GLU A 73 -11.17 -25.68 2.23
N ARG A 74 -10.27 -26.55 1.80
CA ARG A 74 -8.84 -26.49 2.16
C ARG A 74 -8.13 -25.24 1.62
N ILE A 75 -8.48 -24.78 0.42
CA ILE A 75 -7.98 -23.52 -0.16
C ILE A 75 -8.52 -22.33 0.65
N THR A 76 -9.81 -22.33 0.98
CA THR A 76 -10.39 -21.27 1.80
C THR A 76 -9.78 -21.18 3.20
N LYS A 77 -9.56 -22.33 3.84
CA LYS A 77 -8.90 -22.41 5.14
C LYS A 77 -7.46 -21.90 5.08
N MET A 78 -6.71 -22.26 4.05
CA MET A 78 -5.35 -21.76 3.84
C MET A 78 -5.33 -20.24 3.68
N ALA A 79 -6.26 -19.68 2.89
CA ALA A 79 -6.38 -18.23 2.71
C ALA A 79 -6.75 -17.52 4.03
N GLU A 80 -7.61 -18.12 4.85
CA GLU A 80 -7.98 -17.59 6.16
C GLU A 80 -6.79 -17.62 7.14
N GLU A 81 -6.05 -18.72 7.22
CA GLU A 81 -4.85 -18.85 8.05
C GLU A 81 -3.78 -17.81 7.65
N HIS A 82 -3.58 -17.60 6.34
CA HIS A 82 -2.69 -16.56 5.83
C HIS A 82 -3.15 -15.15 6.24
N ASN A 83 -4.44 -14.84 6.09
CA ASN A 83 -4.99 -13.55 6.52
C ASN A 83 -4.84 -13.33 8.03
N GLN A 84 -5.06 -14.35 8.85
CA GLN A 84 -4.86 -14.28 10.29
C GLN A 84 -3.38 -14.04 10.64
N ALA A 85 -2.46 -14.74 10.00
CA ALA A 85 -1.02 -14.54 10.18
C ALA A 85 -0.59 -13.11 9.78
N ASP A 86 -1.15 -12.57 8.69
CA ASP A 86 -0.89 -11.21 8.22
C ASP A 86 -1.46 -10.14 9.16
N VAL A 87 -2.64 -10.36 9.73
CA VAL A 87 -3.21 -9.47 10.75
C VAL A 87 -2.36 -9.51 12.02
N LEU A 88 -1.90 -10.69 12.45
CA LEU A 88 -1.02 -10.84 13.61
C LEU A 88 0.33 -10.16 13.41
N SER A 89 0.93 -10.27 12.22
CA SER A 89 2.19 -9.62 11.88
C SER A 89 2.05 -8.10 11.82
N LYS A 90 0.98 -7.59 11.19
CA LYS A 90 0.65 -6.16 11.16
C LYS A 90 0.40 -5.59 12.56
N ASN A 91 -0.33 -6.33 13.41
CA ASN A 91 -0.61 -5.89 14.78
C ASN A 91 0.64 -5.88 15.66
N ARG A 92 1.52 -6.88 15.52
CA ARG A 92 2.82 -6.90 16.22
C ARG A 92 3.72 -5.75 15.77
N PHE A 93 3.77 -5.48 14.46
CA PHE A 93 4.54 -4.38 13.91
C PHE A 93 3.99 -3.01 14.34
N SER A 94 2.67 -2.83 14.28
CA SER A 94 1.98 -1.61 14.73
C SER A 94 2.21 -1.34 16.22
N ARG A 95 2.14 -2.39 17.06
CA ARG A 95 2.38 -2.25 18.51
C ARG A 95 3.83 -1.94 18.84
N ALA A 96 4.79 -2.61 18.19
CA ALA A 96 6.22 -2.33 18.36
C ALA A 96 6.57 -0.90 17.91
N MET A 97 6.00 -0.46 16.79
CA MET A 97 6.19 0.89 16.27
C MET A 97 5.55 1.95 17.17
N SER A 98 4.41 1.65 17.81
CA SER A 98 3.75 2.57 18.74
C SER A 98 4.60 2.85 19.98
N PHE A 99 5.25 1.84 20.57
CA PHE A 99 6.13 2.04 21.72
C PHE A 99 7.37 2.86 21.37
N ALA A 100 7.99 2.58 20.22
CA ALA A 100 9.14 3.35 19.73
C ALA A 100 8.77 4.81 19.40
N THR A 101 7.56 5.03 18.87
CA THR A 101 7.06 6.36 18.50
C THR A 101 6.80 7.25 19.73
N VAL A 102 6.33 6.66 20.83
CA VAL A 102 6.01 7.41 22.05
C VAL A 102 7.25 7.61 22.94
N ALA A 103 8.22 6.71 22.92
CA ALA A 103 9.42 6.83 23.75
C ALA A 103 10.26 8.08 23.42
N GLY A 104 10.45 8.40 22.14
CA GLY A 104 11.25 9.55 21.70
C GLY A 104 10.79 10.90 22.29
N PRO A 105 9.52 11.29 22.10
CA PRO A 105 8.99 12.53 22.67
C PRO A 105 9.08 12.63 24.18
N VAL A 106 8.87 11.52 24.91
CA VAL A 106 8.96 11.49 26.37
C VAL A 106 10.39 11.75 26.86
N PHE A 107 11.39 11.12 26.23
CA PHE A 107 12.79 11.39 26.57
C PHE A 107 13.21 12.83 26.24
N SER A 108 12.78 13.37 25.10
CA SER A 108 13.04 14.76 24.73
C SER A 108 12.41 15.76 25.69
N PHE A 109 11.20 15.47 26.20
CA PHE A 109 10.53 16.32 27.19
C PHE A 109 11.29 16.35 28.52
N ILE A 110 11.74 15.19 29.01
CA ILE A 110 12.53 15.10 30.24
C ILE A 110 13.87 15.83 30.09
N LEU A 111 14.56 15.66 28.96
CA LEU A 111 15.81 16.36 28.67
C LEU A 111 15.62 17.88 28.57
N GLY A 112 14.52 18.33 27.95
CA GLY A 112 14.20 19.75 27.85
C GLY A 112 13.99 20.40 29.22
N ILE A 113 13.21 19.76 30.11
CA ILE A 113 13.00 20.25 31.48
C ILE A 113 14.31 20.21 32.28
N GLY A 114 15.08 19.12 32.18
CA GLY A 114 16.36 18.98 32.87
C GLY A 114 17.38 20.05 32.47
N SER A 115 17.44 20.39 31.17
CA SER A 115 18.24 21.47 30.61
C SER A 115 17.89 22.84 31.23
N ILE A 116 16.59 23.16 31.31
CA ILE A 116 16.12 24.42 31.88
C ILE A 116 16.45 24.49 33.38
N ALA A 117 16.20 23.41 34.12
CA ALA A 117 16.50 23.35 35.56
C ALA A 117 18.00 23.49 35.85
N ALA A 118 18.85 22.80 35.06
CA ALA A 118 20.30 22.91 35.17
C ALA A 118 20.79 24.33 34.85
N ALA A 119 20.24 24.96 33.82
CA ALA A 119 20.59 26.34 33.45
C ALA A 119 20.21 27.35 34.54
N ILE A 120 19.02 27.20 35.16
CA ILE A 120 18.59 28.05 36.28
C ILE A 120 19.52 27.87 37.48
N TRP A 121 19.86 26.62 37.83
CA TRP A 121 20.76 26.33 38.95
C TRP A 121 22.14 26.94 38.75
N LEU A 122 22.69 26.85 37.53
CA LEU A 122 24.00 27.42 37.20
C LEU A 122 24.00 28.94 37.15
N ALA A 123 22.89 29.54 36.71
CA ALA A 123 22.70 30.98 36.73
C ALA A 123 22.69 31.54 38.16
N LEU A 124 22.11 30.82 39.12
CA LEU A 124 22.11 31.19 40.54
C LEU A 124 23.51 31.14 41.17
N ILE A 125 24.41 30.28 40.67
CA ILE A 125 25.81 30.20 41.13
C ILE A 125 26.69 31.29 40.48
N GLY A 126 26.12 32.13 39.60
CA GLY A 126 26.82 33.25 38.97
C GLY A 126 27.71 32.87 37.79
N GLN A 127 27.70 31.60 37.35
CA GLN A 127 28.45 31.14 36.18
C GLN A 127 27.61 31.26 34.89
N THR A 128 27.44 32.48 34.41
CA THR A 128 26.68 32.80 33.20
C THR A 128 27.17 32.06 31.95
N GLY A 129 28.49 31.89 31.78
CA GLY A 129 29.06 31.15 30.64
C GLY A 129 28.65 29.68 30.59
N THR A 130 28.69 28.99 31.74
CA THR A 130 28.27 27.58 31.82
C THR A 130 26.76 27.41 31.69
N SER A 131 25.98 28.43 32.08
CA SER A 131 24.51 28.42 31.98
C SER A 131 24.07 28.37 30.52
N ILE A 132 24.73 29.15 29.65
CA ILE A 132 24.47 29.15 28.19
C ILE A 132 24.87 27.80 27.58
N ALA A 133 26.00 27.24 28.00
CA ALA A 133 26.46 25.93 27.54
C ALA A 133 25.48 24.80 27.91
N ALA A 134 24.85 24.87 29.09
CA ALA A 134 23.85 23.88 29.52
C ALA A 134 22.60 23.88 28.63
N ILE A 135 22.11 25.06 28.24
CA ILE A 135 20.96 25.19 27.33
C ILE A 135 21.30 24.62 25.95
N ILE A 136 22.45 25.02 25.38
CA ILE A 136 22.87 24.55 24.05
C ILE A 136 23.08 23.02 24.07
N GLY A 137 23.77 22.50 25.09
CA GLY A 137 24.02 21.07 25.24
C GLY A 137 22.75 20.23 25.43
N GLY A 138 21.74 20.78 26.10
CA GLY A 138 20.46 20.11 26.30
C GLY A 138 19.53 20.14 25.10
N PHE A 139 19.46 21.27 24.38
CA PHE A 139 18.53 21.44 23.26
C PHE A 139 19.08 20.98 21.91
N ALA A 140 20.40 21.08 21.67
CA ALA A 140 21.03 20.63 20.42
C ALA A 140 20.66 19.19 20.03
N PRO A 141 20.76 18.17 20.90
CA PRO A 141 20.39 16.79 20.54
C PRO A 141 18.90 16.64 20.22
N ILE A 142 18.01 17.39 20.88
CA ILE A 142 16.56 17.36 20.62
C ILE A 142 16.27 17.89 19.21
N ILE A 143 16.90 19.00 18.83
CA ILE A 143 16.75 19.61 17.50
C ILE A 143 17.30 18.68 16.42
N ILE A 144 18.50 18.13 16.63
CA ILE A 144 19.13 17.19 15.68
C ILE A 144 18.26 15.95 15.49
N ALA A 145 17.75 15.37 16.59
CA ALA A 145 16.85 14.23 16.53
C ALA A 145 15.54 14.56 15.79
N SER A 146 14.98 15.76 16.00
CA SER A 146 13.76 16.21 15.32
C SER A 146 13.96 16.36 13.81
N ILE A 147 15.08 16.93 13.38
CA ILE A 147 15.40 17.08 11.95
C ILE A 147 15.68 15.70 11.32
N SER A 148 16.40 14.83 12.03
CA SER A 148 16.67 13.47 11.57
C SER A 148 15.38 12.65 11.38
N ASN A 149 14.42 12.79 12.29
CA ASN A 149 13.12 12.13 12.20
C ASN A 149 12.29 12.64 10.99
N LEU A 150 12.35 13.93 10.68
CA LEU A 150 11.70 14.50 9.48
C LEU A 150 12.33 14.00 8.17
N LYS A 151 13.64 13.74 8.13
CA LYS A 151 14.33 13.25 6.94
C LYS A 151 14.13 11.74 6.69
N SER A 152 13.75 10.99 7.73
CA SER A 152 13.55 9.54 7.66
C SER A 152 12.12 9.14 7.27
N LYS A 153 11.19 10.09 7.18
CA LYS A 153 9.82 9.90 6.69
C LYS A 153 9.72 10.27 5.22
#